data_AF-A0AAE8M9F2-F1
#
_entry.id   AF-A0AAE8M9F2-F1
#
_cell.length_a   1.000
_cell.length_b   1.000
_cell.length_c   1.000
_cell.angle_alpha   90.00
_cell.angle_beta   90.00
_cell.angle_gamma   90.00
#
_symmetry.space_group_name_H-M   'P 1'
#
loop_
_entity.id
_entity.type
_entity.pdbx_description
1 polymer ?
#
loop_
_entity_poly.entity_id
_entity_poly.type
_entity_poly.pdbx_seq_one_letter_code
_entity_poly.pdbx_strand_id
1 'polypeptide(L)'
;MGSDLYPHRGFMLDTGRKFFPVRAILGLLAVLQQYNFNVFHWHIYDAESFPLYWPADGGLTNVSIKYSHSSEYYTMKDIQSVVSYAKSLGIQVYPETDMPGHSDIWGLWHKDLVVGKPNLKHPDAQLDIRPQQHQTYENIKSLVATVNQSFGSQIHHFGGDEVAYIWNTKDDNKLFETFLNWLKSLYPKKTLILWDDPLTDEEKDINISDDWIIQTWHNGVTQDVLDQGHRVIVSESEAFYIGNADADKISSFEFPNDPDVLGFELVWFTSEGDDPYDFKQSWVMEPIKAASKIRKHRSGAQECT
;
A
#
# COMPACT_ATOMS: atom_id res chain seq x y z
N MET A 1 -3.56 24.83 -3.10
CA MET A 1 -4.15 24.17 -1.91
C MET A 1 -4.03 25.14 -0.74
N GLY A 2 -4.99 25.13 0.19
CA GLY A 2 -4.90 25.93 1.41
C GLY A 2 -3.63 25.58 2.17
N SER A 3 -2.94 26.59 2.68
CA SER A 3 -1.68 26.46 3.44
C SER A 3 -1.86 25.82 4.83
N ASP A 4 -3.02 25.24 5.10
CA ASP A 4 -3.46 24.50 6.29
C ASP A 4 -3.84 23.05 5.97
N LEU A 5 -3.63 22.58 4.73
CA LEU A 5 -3.84 21.20 4.33
C LEU A 5 -2.53 20.41 4.38
N TYR A 6 -2.63 19.13 4.79
CA TYR A 6 -1.54 18.18 4.59
C TYR A 6 -1.27 17.95 3.10
N PRO A 7 0.00 17.81 2.68
CA PRO A 7 0.34 17.53 1.29
C PRO A 7 -0.07 16.12 0.85
N HIS A 8 -0.11 15.13 1.75
CA HIS A 8 -0.60 13.77 1.46
C HIS A 8 -2.01 13.58 2.03
N ARG A 9 -3.00 13.42 1.15
CA ARG A 9 -4.40 13.16 1.51
C ARG A 9 -4.87 11.97 0.69
N GLY A 10 -4.52 10.79 1.19
CA GLY A 10 -4.59 9.53 0.47
C GLY A 10 -5.86 8.74 0.71
N PHE A 11 -6.19 7.93 -0.27
CA PHE A 11 -7.13 6.82 -0.14
C PHE A 11 -6.49 5.58 -0.77
N MET A 12 -6.32 4.53 0.02
CA MET A 12 -5.89 3.22 -0.45
C MET A 12 -7.10 2.34 -0.78
N LEU A 13 -7.07 1.69 -1.94
CA LEU A 13 -8.03 0.66 -2.31
C LEU A 13 -7.33 -0.67 -2.56
N ASP A 14 -7.70 -1.69 -1.78
CA ASP A 14 -7.31 -3.08 -2.00
C ASP A 14 -8.15 -3.67 -3.12
N THR A 15 -7.49 -3.99 -4.22
CA THR A 15 -8.09 -4.75 -5.32
C THR A 15 -7.60 -6.19 -5.44
N GLY A 16 -6.68 -6.59 -4.55
CA GLY A 16 -6.12 -7.93 -4.41
C GLY A 16 -7.10 -8.88 -3.73
N ARG A 17 -7.83 -8.47 -2.69
CA ARG A 17 -8.86 -9.30 -2.04
C ARG A 17 -10.21 -9.25 -2.74
N LYS A 18 -10.53 -8.14 -3.40
CA LYS A 18 -11.74 -7.97 -4.22
C LYS A 18 -11.42 -7.21 -5.51
N PHE A 19 -11.75 -7.76 -6.67
CA PHE A 19 -11.54 -7.04 -7.93
C PHE A 19 -12.52 -5.87 -8.07
N PHE A 20 -12.00 -4.67 -8.35
CA PHE A 20 -12.80 -3.47 -8.64
C PHE A 20 -12.66 -3.10 -10.13
N PRO A 21 -13.74 -3.19 -10.93
CA PRO A 21 -13.66 -2.81 -12.34
C PRO A 21 -13.19 -1.36 -12.53
N VAL A 22 -12.47 -1.06 -13.60
CA VAL A 22 -11.95 0.29 -13.89
C VAL A 22 -13.01 1.37 -13.70
N ARG A 23 -14.23 1.14 -14.19
CA ARG A 23 -15.35 2.08 -14.04
C ARG A 23 -15.68 2.41 -12.57
N ALA A 24 -15.60 1.45 -11.67
CA ALA A 24 -15.79 1.66 -10.24
C ALA A 24 -14.69 2.55 -9.67
N ILE A 25 -13.43 2.26 -10.00
CA ILE A 25 -12.26 3.05 -9.56
C ILE A 25 -12.37 4.51 -10.06
N LEU A 26 -12.76 4.74 -11.32
CA LEU A 26 -13.01 6.09 -11.84
C LEU A 26 -14.13 6.80 -11.06
N GLY A 27 -15.18 6.08 -10.66
CA GLY A 27 -16.26 6.60 -9.82
C GLY A 27 -15.77 7.02 -8.43
N LEU A 28 -14.94 6.19 -7.78
CA LEU A 28 -14.32 6.50 -6.50
C LEU A 28 -13.42 7.73 -6.61
N LEU A 29 -12.54 7.81 -7.62
CA LEU A 29 -11.67 8.97 -7.85
C LEU A 29 -12.46 10.28 -7.99
N ALA A 30 -13.62 10.24 -8.66
CA ALA A 30 -14.50 11.40 -8.77
C ALA A 30 -15.05 11.84 -7.40
N VAL A 31 -15.35 10.89 -6.51
CA VAL A 31 -15.77 11.18 -5.13
C VAL A 31 -14.59 11.77 -4.34
N LEU A 32 -13.43 11.13 -4.37
CA LEU A 32 -12.22 11.57 -3.67
C LEU A 32 -11.85 13.02 -4.01
N GLN A 33 -11.95 13.39 -5.29
CA GLN A 33 -11.72 14.77 -5.74
C GLN A 33 -12.68 15.78 -5.09
N GLN A 34 -13.96 15.43 -4.92
CA GLN A 34 -14.96 16.30 -4.26
C GLN A 34 -14.66 16.54 -2.77
N TYR A 35 -13.92 15.62 -2.15
CA TYR A 35 -13.56 15.65 -0.73
C TYR A 35 -12.09 16.04 -0.48
N ASN A 36 -11.46 16.69 -1.45
CA ASN A 36 -10.09 17.22 -1.36
C ASN A 36 -9.02 16.16 -1.09
N PHE A 37 -9.22 14.92 -1.53
CA PHE A 37 -8.15 13.92 -1.61
C PHE A 37 -7.31 14.18 -2.86
N ASN A 38 -6.01 13.92 -2.75
CA ASN A 38 -5.04 14.19 -3.81
C ASN A 38 -4.10 13.01 -4.07
N VAL A 39 -4.26 11.91 -3.34
CA VAL A 39 -3.53 10.66 -3.54
C VAL A 39 -4.51 9.50 -3.63
N PHE A 40 -4.27 8.61 -4.60
CA PHE A 40 -4.89 7.30 -4.69
C PHE A 40 -3.78 6.24 -4.68
N HIS A 41 -3.70 5.52 -3.57
CA HIS A 41 -2.79 4.40 -3.38
C HIS A 41 -3.51 3.14 -3.87
N TRP A 42 -2.93 2.45 -4.83
CA TRP A 42 -3.55 1.26 -5.39
C TRP A 42 -2.81 0.02 -4.91
N HIS A 43 -3.42 -0.70 -3.96
CA HIS A 43 -3.01 -2.03 -3.54
C HIS A 43 -3.58 -3.05 -4.52
N ILE A 44 -2.76 -3.50 -5.48
CA ILE A 44 -3.25 -4.15 -6.71
C ILE A 44 -3.48 -5.64 -6.50
N TYR A 45 -2.59 -6.30 -5.75
CA TYR A 45 -2.59 -7.74 -5.53
C TYR A 45 -2.27 -8.03 -4.07
N ASP A 46 -2.63 -9.23 -3.61
CA ASP A 46 -2.30 -9.74 -2.28
C ASP A 46 -2.10 -11.28 -2.38
N ALA A 47 -1.93 -11.97 -1.26
CA ALA A 47 -1.76 -13.41 -1.15
C ALA A 47 -2.84 -14.19 -1.91
N GLU A 48 -4.08 -13.71 -1.94
CA GLU A 48 -5.23 -14.43 -2.49
C GLU A 48 -5.39 -14.27 -4.01
N SER A 49 -4.88 -13.18 -4.60
CA SER A 49 -5.03 -12.94 -6.04
C SER A 49 -4.03 -11.97 -6.64
N PHE A 50 -3.85 -12.08 -7.95
CA PHE A 50 -2.96 -11.25 -8.74
C PHE A 50 -3.67 -10.70 -10.00
N PRO A 51 -4.53 -9.67 -9.85
CA PRO A 51 -5.37 -9.16 -10.93
C PRO A 51 -4.62 -8.15 -11.81
N LEU A 52 -3.37 -8.45 -12.16
CA LEU A 52 -2.53 -7.65 -13.05
C LEU A 52 -2.05 -8.53 -14.20
N TYR A 53 -2.05 -8.00 -15.42
CA TYR A 53 -1.45 -8.68 -16.58
C TYR A 53 0.09 -8.71 -16.47
N TRP A 54 0.62 -9.76 -15.86
CA TRP A 54 2.05 -10.04 -15.71
C TRP A 54 2.28 -11.53 -15.32
N PRO A 55 3.37 -12.16 -15.77
CA PRO A 55 4.35 -11.67 -16.76
C PRO A 55 3.75 -11.53 -18.17
N ALA A 56 4.54 -11.09 -19.14
CA ALA A 56 4.08 -10.91 -20.53
C ALA A 56 3.56 -12.20 -21.19
N ASP A 57 3.91 -13.38 -20.67
CA ASP A 57 3.38 -14.68 -21.07
C ASP A 57 2.04 -15.03 -20.37
N GLY A 58 1.58 -14.17 -19.46
CA GLY A 58 0.37 -14.33 -18.66
C GLY A 58 0.51 -15.36 -17.53
N GLY A 59 1.72 -15.82 -17.18
CA GLY A 59 1.96 -16.87 -16.18
C GLY A 59 1.17 -16.69 -14.87
N LEU A 60 1.53 -15.70 -14.04
CA LEU A 60 0.87 -15.47 -12.76
C LEU A 60 -0.58 -14.98 -12.93
N THR A 61 -0.86 -14.14 -13.94
CA THR A 61 -2.23 -13.74 -14.27
C THR A 61 -3.16 -14.94 -14.50
N ASN A 62 -2.73 -15.93 -15.30
CA ASN A 62 -3.51 -17.13 -15.60
C ASN A 62 -3.73 -18.00 -14.35
N VAL A 63 -2.77 -18.01 -13.43
CA VAL A 63 -2.90 -18.68 -12.13
C VAL A 63 -3.96 -17.97 -11.30
N SER A 64 -3.92 -16.64 -11.19
CA SER A 64 -4.95 -15.87 -10.50
C SER A 64 -6.33 -16.13 -11.11
N ILE A 65 -6.49 -16.00 -12.43
CA ILE A 65 -7.76 -16.26 -13.14
C ILE A 65 -8.36 -17.62 -12.78
N LYS A 66 -7.51 -18.63 -12.58
CA LYS A 66 -7.93 -20.01 -12.32
C LYS A 66 -8.28 -20.28 -10.86
N TYR A 67 -7.59 -19.64 -9.92
CA TYR A 67 -7.62 -20.01 -8.51
C TYR A 67 -8.20 -18.96 -7.57
N SER A 68 -8.22 -17.68 -7.96
CA SER A 68 -8.76 -16.59 -7.12
C SER A 68 -10.28 -16.40 -7.31
N HIS A 69 -10.83 -15.41 -6.63
CA HIS A 69 -12.25 -15.01 -6.66
C HIS A 69 -12.70 -14.36 -7.97
N SER A 70 -11.79 -14.02 -8.89
CA SER A 70 -12.11 -13.31 -10.13
C SER A 70 -11.24 -13.77 -11.30
N SER A 71 -11.85 -13.77 -12.50
CA SER A 71 -11.15 -13.98 -13.77
C SER A 71 -10.74 -12.67 -14.46
N GLU A 72 -11.08 -11.54 -13.85
CA GLU A 72 -10.74 -10.21 -14.35
C GLU A 72 -9.35 -9.78 -13.88
N TYR A 73 -8.68 -8.96 -14.69
CA TYR A 73 -7.36 -8.41 -14.38
C TYR A 73 -7.18 -7.05 -15.09
N TYR A 74 -6.29 -6.22 -14.57
CA TYR A 74 -5.94 -4.94 -15.17
C TYR A 74 -4.85 -5.11 -16.22
N THR A 75 -5.09 -4.60 -17.42
CA THR A 75 -4.04 -4.39 -18.41
C THR A 75 -3.28 -3.09 -18.14
N MET A 76 -2.12 -2.93 -18.78
CA MET A 76 -1.40 -1.64 -18.78
C MET A 76 -2.29 -0.47 -19.24
N LYS A 77 -3.18 -0.70 -20.21
CA LYS A 77 -4.11 0.32 -20.71
C LYS A 77 -5.16 0.70 -19.67
N ASP A 78 -5.63 -0.26 -18.88
CA ASP A 78 -6.59 -0.02 -17.80
C ASP A 78 -5.96 0.87 -16.72
N ILE A 79 -4.76 0.51 -16.26
CA ILE A 79 -3.99 1.30 -15.29
C ILE A 79 -3.74 2.71 -15.82
N GLN A 80 -3.27 2.84 -17.06
CA GLN A 80 -3.01 4.15 -17.67
C GLN A 80 -4.27 4.99 -17.83
N SER A 81 -5.43 4.37 -18.03
CA SER A 81 -6.72 5.06 -18.08
C SER A 81 -7.09 5.62 -16.70
N VAL A 82 -6.91 4.84 -15.62
CA VAL A 82 -7.11 5.29 -14.24
C VAL A 82 -6.15 6.43 -13.89
N VAL A 83 -4.85 6.26 -14.15
CA VAL A 83 -3.82 7.28 -13.90
C VAL A 83 -4.12 8.58 -14.65
N SER A 84 -4.49 8.49 -15.93
CA SER A 84 -4.80 9.68 -16.74
C SER A 84 -6.03 10.42 -16.22
N TYR A 85 -7.06 9.68 -15.81
CA TYR A 85 -8.27 10.28 -15.24
C TYR A 85 -8.01 10.89 -13.87
N ALA A 86 -7.33 10.19 -12.96
CA ALA A 86 -6.92 10.72 -11.66
C ALA A 86 -6.09 12.01 -11.80
N LYS A 87 -5.14 12.03 -12.75
CA LYS A 87 -4.36 13.22 -13.06
C LYS A 87 -5.22 14.41 -13.49
N SER A 88 -6.28 14.18 -14.28
CA SER A 88 -7.23 15.23 -14.67
C SER A 88 -8.02 15.81 -13.48
N LEU A 89 -8.13 15.03 -12.40
CA LEU A 89 -8.75 15.42 -11.14
C LEU A 89 -7.75 16.01 -10.12
N GLY A 90 -6.46 16.08 -10.46
CA GLY A 90 -5.41 16.51 -9.53
C GLY A 90 -5.04 15.46 -8.48
N ILE A 91 -5.34 14.19 -8.72
CA ILE A 91 -5.02 13.05 -7.85
C ILE A 91 -3.77 12.34 -8.40
N GLN A 92 -2.74 12.21 -7.58
CA GLN A 92 -1.58 11.36 -7.83
C GLN A 92 -1.94 9.91 -7.59
N VAL A 93 -1.57 9.01 -8.51
CA VAL A 93 -1.77 7.56 -8.33
C VAL A 93 -0.40 6.91 -8.16
N TYR A 94 -0.26 6.00 -7.19
CA TYR A 94 0.91 5.14 -7.09
C TYR A 94 0.53 3.69 -6.77
N PRO A 95 1.35 2.73 -7.23
CA PRO A 95 1.10 1.32 -6.98
C PRO A 95 1.71 0.87 -5.66
N GLU A 96 1.12 -0.20 -5.15
CA GLU A 96 1.77 -1.14 -4.24
C GLU A 96 2.12 -2.43 -4.98
N THR A 97 3.36 -2.89 -4.80
CA THR A 97 3.72 -4.28 -5.04
C THR A 97 4.21 -4.86 -3.73
N ASP A 98 3.27 -5.43 -2.98
CA ASP A 98 3.54 -5.94 -1.65
C ASP A 98 4.46 -7.17 -1.68
N MET A 99 5.55 -7.10 -0.93
CA MET A 99 6.57 -8.14 -0.82
C MET A 99 7.47 -7.93 0.42
N PRO A 100 8.09 -9.00 0.95
CA PRO A 100 8.04 -10.39 0.48
C PRO A 100 6.84 -11.17 1.02
N GLY A 101 6.08 -10.61 1.96
CA GLY A 101 4.79 -11.14 2.43
C GLY A 101 3.74 -11.19 1.32
N HIS A 102 2.50 -11.51 1.68
CA HIS A 102 1.33 -11.40 0.78
C HIS A 102 1.52 -12.06 -0.59
N SER A 103 2.16 -13.24 -0.62
CA SER A 103 2.68 -13.84 -1.85
C SER A 103 2.28 -15.30 -2.08
N ASP A 104 1.27 -15.83 -1.38
CA ASP A 104 0.79 -17.21 -1.55
C ASP A 104 0.44 -17.55 -3.01
N ILE A 105 -0.22 -16.66 -3.74
CA ILE A 105 -0.56 -16.85 -5.15
C ILE A 105 0.67 -17.11 -6.04
N TRP A 106 1.85 -16.58 -5.68
CA TRP A 106 3.10 -16.85 -6.39
C TRP A 106 3.53 -18.30 -6.28
N GLY A 107 3.29 -18.92 -5.13
CA GLY A 107 3.58 -20.34 -4.90
C GLY A 107 2.67 -21.28 -5.69
N LEU A 108 1.46 -20.83 -6.07
CA LEU A 108 0.59 -21.56 -7.00
C LEU A 108 1.06 -21.45 -8.45
N TRP A 109 1.77 -20.38 -8.80
CA TRP A 109 2.40 -20.23 -10.11
C TRP A 109 3.68 -21.06 -10.21
N HIS A 110 4.60 -20.86 -9.26
CA HIS A 110 5.84 -21.60 -9.16
C HIS A 110 6.17 -21.82 -7.68
N LYS A 111 6.01 -23.07 -7.23
CA LYS A 111 6.25 -23.46 -5.83
C LYS A 111 7.62 -23.07 -5.27
N ASP A 112 8.64 -23.00 -6.13
CA ASP A 112 10.01 -22.73 -5.70
C ASP A 112 10.21 -21.24 -5.39
N LEU A 113 9.31 -20.34 -5.83
CA LEU A 113 9.44 -18.90 -5.58
C LEU A 113 9.13 -18.49 -4.13
N VAL A 114 8.57 -19.40 -3.33
CA VAL A 114 8.10 -19.11 -1.98
C VAL A 114 8.70 -20.08 -0.95
N VAL A 115 8.77 -19.63 0.29
CA VAL A 115 8.87 -20.47 1.48
C VAL A 115 7.48 -20.55 2.16
N GLY A 116 7.27 -21.56 3.01
CA GLY A 116 5.96 -21.83 3.60
C GLY A 116 5.07 -22.68 2.69
N LYS A 117 3.76 -22.72 2.98
CA LYS A 117 2.79 -23.54 2.25
C LYS A 117 1.66 -22.66 1.69
N PRO A 118 1.67 -22.38 0.38
CA PRO A 118 0.65 -21.54 -0.26
C PRO A 118 -0.78 -21.95 0.06
N ASN A 119 -1.57 -21.00 0.55
CA ASN A 119 -2.97 -21.18 0.87
C ASN A 119 -3.76 -19.86 0.77
N LEU A 120 -4.50 -19.69 -0.33
CA LEU A 120 -5.29 -18.47 -0.60
C LEU A 120 -6.43 -18.19 0.40
N LYS A 121 -6.74 -19.10 1.34
CA LYS A 121 -7.76 -18.87 2.38
C LYS A 121 -7.16 -18.52 3.73
N HIS A 122 -5.96 -19.03 3.98
CA HIS A 122 -5.21 -18.81 5.20
C HIS A 122 -3.74 -18.67 4.77
N PRO A 123 -3.35 -17.48 4.29
CA PRO A 123 -2.00 -17.21 3.79
C PRO A 123 -0.94 -17.70 4.77
N ASP A 124 0.04 -18.46 4.26
CA ASP A 124 1.10 -19.09 5.05
C ASP A 124 2.38 -19.27 4.20
N ALA A 125 2.54 -18.43 3.18
CA ALA A 125 3.70 -18.41 2.30
C ALA A 125 4.15 -16.99 1.97
N GLN A 126 5.45 -16.86 1.73
CA GLN A 126 6.08 -15.60 1.37
C GLN A 126 7.19 -15.83 0.35
N LEU A 127 7.57 -14.81 -0.40
CA LEU A 127 8.64 -14.93 -1.39
C LEU A 127 9.93 -15.43 -0.75
N ASP A 128 10.58 -16.38 -1.42
CA ASP A 128 11.91 -16.83 -1.05
C ASP A 128 12.94 -15.80 -1.53
N ILE A 129 13.37 -14.94 -0.61
CA ILE A 129 14.37 -13.89 -0.83
C ILE A 129 15.79 -14.37 -0.47
N ARG A 130 16.03 -15.68 -0.29
CA ARG A 130 17.39 -16.15 -0.03
C ARG A 130 18.28 -15.88 -1.24
N PRO A 131 19.56 -15.47 -1.09
CA PRO A 131 20.37 -14.99 -2.22
C PRO A 131 20.53 -15.97 -3.37
N GLN A 132 20.46 -17.27 -3.12
CA GLN A 132 20.52 -18.32 -4.14
C GLN A 132 19.26 -18.39 -5.03
N GLN A 133 18.16 -17.77 -4.62
CA GLN A 133 16.88 -17.84 -5.31
C GLN A 133 16.74 -16.78 -6.40
N HIS A 134 17.63 -16.86 -7.38
CA HIS A 134 17.76 -15.86 -8.45
C HIS A 134 16.44 -15.62 -9.21
N GLN A 135 15.62 -16.65 -9.39
CA GLN A 135 14.35 -16.51 -10.11
C GLN A 135 13.37 -15.57 -9.40
N THR A 136 13.32 -15.58 -8.06
CA THR A 136 12.48 -14.64 -7.29
C THR A 136 12.91 -13.21 -7.58
N TYR A 137 14.21 -12.92 -7.52
CA TYR A 137 14.76 -11.59 -7.80
C TYR A 137 14.54 -11.14 -9.26
N GLU A 138 14.69 -12.03 -10.25
CA GLU A 138 14.39 -11.71 -11.65
C GLU A 138 12.90 -11.41 -11.86
N ASN A 139 12.03 -12.19 -11.24
CA ASN A 139 10.60 -11.97 -11.31
C ASN A 139 10.19 -10.65 -10.64
N ILE A 140 10.72 -10.33 -9.46
CA ILE A 140 10.47 -9.05 -8.79
C ILE A 140 10.94 -7.89 -9.69
N LYS A 141 12.16 -7.94 -10.25
CA LYS A 141 12.65 -6.90 -11.17
C LYS A 141 11.71 -6.69 -12.36
N SER A 142 11.26 -7.80 -12.97
CA SER A 142 10.33 -7.76 -14.10
C SER A 142 8.97 -7.16 -13.71
N LEU A 143 8.43 -7.57 -12.56
CA LEU A 143 7.16 -7.07 -12.05
C LEU A 143 7.24 -5.57 -11.77
N VAL A 144 8.20 -5.15 -10.95
CA VAL A 144 8.36 -3.75 -10.54
C VAL A 144 8.62 -2.86 -11.76
N ALA A 145 9.37 -3.34 -12.76
CA ALA A 145 9.53 -2.62 -14.04
C ALA A 145 8.21 -2.46 -14.79
N THR A 146 7.42 -3.52 -14.90
CA THR A 146 6.11 -3.52 -15.57
C THR A 146 5.13 -2.59 -14.88
N VAL A 147 5.05 -2.66 -13.55
CA VAL A 147 4.20 -1.81 -12.72
C VAL A 147 4.65 -0.34 -12.82
N ASN A 148 5.94 -0.07 -12.67
CA ASN A 148 6.47 1.30 -12.79
C ASN A 148 6.22 1.91 -14.18
N GLN A 149 6.32 1.12 -15.24
CA GLN A 149 6.00 1.55 -16.60
C GLN A 149 4.50 1.83 -16.77
N SER A 150 3.64 1.00 -16.17
CA SER A 150 2.19 1.13 -16.26
C SER A 150 1.68 2.38 -15.53
N PHE A 151 2.23 2.67 -14.35
CA PHE A 151 1.81 3.80 -13.52
C PHE A 151 2.51 5.12 -13.90
N GLY A 152 3.80 5.08 -14.24
CA GLY A 152 4.59 6.29 -14.47
C GLY A 152 4.79 7.19 -13.22
N SER A 153 4.43 6.70 -12.04
CA SER A 153 4.54 7.43 -10.77
C SER A 153 6.00 7.60 -10.31
N GLN A 154 6.31 8.69 -9.60
CA GLN A 154 7.59 8.84 -8.89
C GLN A 154 7.60 8.16 -7.52
N ILE A 155 6.45 7.66 -7.07
CA ILE A 155 6.24 6.98 -5.80
C ILE A 155 5.99 5.49 -6.08
N HIS A 156 6.47 4.62 -5.19
CA HIS A 156 6.19 3.18 -5.21
C HIS A 156 6.11 2.66 -3.77
N HIS A 157 5.03 1.95 -3.44
CA HIS A 157 4.86 1.27 -2.15
C HIS A 157 5.31 -0.19 -2.30
N PHE A 158 6.17 -0.67 -1.39
CA PHE A 158 6.69 -2.04 -1.44
C PHE A 158 6.03 -2.97 -0.42
N GLY A 159 5.05 -2.48 0.35
CA GLY A 159 4.42 -3.21 1.43
C GLY A 159 5.43 -3.43 2.55
N GLY A 160 5.79 -4.69 2.76
CA GLY A 160 6.83 -5.10 3.72
C GLY A 160 6.27 -5.46 5.10
N ASP A 161 4.95 -5.58 5.19
CA ASP A 161 4.16 -5.98 6.34
C ASP A 161 4.08 -7.50 6.52
N GLU A 162 3.70 -7.92 7.74
CA GLU A 162 3.37 -9.29 8.15
C GLU A 162 4.41 -10.38 7.75
N VAL A 163 5.69 -10.01 7.68
CA VAL A 163 6.76 -10.93 7.24
C VAL A 163 7.09 -11.95 8.33
N ALA A 164 6.80 -13.24 8.13
CA ALA A 164 6.86 -14.26 9.19
C ALA A 164 8.26 -14.84 9.56
N TYR A 165 9.36 -14.40 8.94
CA TYR A 165 10.74 -14.91 9.18
C TYR A 165 10.86 -16.45 9.13
N ILE A 166 10.24 -17.05 8.10
CA ILE A 166 10.23 -18.50 7.86
C ILE A 166 11.27 -18.95 6.82
N TRP A 167 12.25 -18.12 6.45
CA TRP A 167 13.32 -18.52 5.53
C TRP A 167 14.30 -19.50 6.17
N ASN A 168 14.30 -19.56 7.51
CA ASN A 168 15.13 -20.44 8.32
C ASN A 168 16.62 -20.25 8.01
N THR A 169 17.06 -19.00 7.84
CA THR A 169 18.49 -18.71 7.72
C THR A 169 19.13 -18.54 9.10
N LYS A 170 20.42 -18.22 9.12
CA LYS A 170 21.11 -17.89 10.37
C LYS A 170 20.59 -16.60 10.99
N ASP A 171 20.12 -15.67 10.16
CA ASP A 171 19.75 -14.31 10.54
C ASP A 171 18.76 -13.74 9.51
N ASP A 172 17.47 -13.98 9.75
CA ASP A 172 16.39 -13.53 8.86
C ASP A 172 16.19 -12.00 8.95
N ASN A 173 16.56 -11.35 10.06
CA ASN A 173 16.65 -9.89 10.14
C ASN A 173 17.63 -9.35 9.11
N LYS A 174 18.86 -9.88 9.09
CA LYS A 174 19.86 -9.43 8.12
C LYS A 174 19.45 -9.73 6.68
N LEU A 175 18.77 -10.87 6.46
CA LEU A 175 18.25 -11.22 5.15
C LEU A 175 17.21 -10.20 4.67
N PHE A 176 16.24 -9.87 5.51
CA PHE A 176 15.17 -8.93 5.19
C PHE A 176 15.70 -7.51 4.98
N GLU A 177 16.60 -7.03 5.86
CA GLU A 177 17.29 -5.75 5.69
C GLU A 177 18.03 -5.67 4.34
N THR A 178 18.73 -6.75 3.97
CA THR A 178 19.47 -6.83 2.70
C THR A 178 18.51 -6.77 1.50
N PHE A 179 17.34 -7.41 1.62
CA PHE A 179 16.31 -7.39 0.60
C PHE A 179 15.68 -6.00 0.41
N LEU A 180 15.33 -5.30 1.49
CA LEU A 180 14.81 -3.93 1.42
C LEU A 180 15.84 -2.97 0.79
N ASN A 181 17.11 -3.09 1.17
CA ASN A 181 18.20 -2.33 0.55
C ASN A 181 18.34 -2.64 -0.95
N TRP A 182 18.17 -3.90 -1.34
CA TRP A 182 18.17 -4.29 -2.74
C TRP A 182 16.98 -3.71 -3.51
N LEU A 183 15.75 -3.74 -2.97
CA LEU A 183 14.57 -3.12 -3.59
C LEU A 183 14.81 -1.64 -3.87
N LYS A 184 15.35 -0.92 -2.88
CA LYS A 184 15.72 0.48 -3.02
C LYS A 184 16.72 0.73 -4.15
N SER A 185 17.68 -0.17 -4.33
CA SER A 185 18.69 -0.08 -5.39
C SER A 185 18.10 -0.19 -6.80
N LEU A 186 16.90 -0.77 -6.97
CA LEU A 186 16.25 -0.89 -8.27
C LEU A 186 15.82 0.47 -8.84
N TYR A 187 15.40 1.40 -7.97
CA TYR A 187 14.87 2.70 -8.37
C TYR A 187 15.30 3.83 -7.40
N PRO A 188 16.60 4.15 -7.30
CA PRO A 188 17.15 5.04 -6.27
C PRO A 188 16.71 6.52 -6.37
N LYS A 189 15.96 6.88 -7.42
CA LYS A 189 15.41 8.23 -7.62
C LYS A 189 13.93 8.34 -7.27
N LYS A 190 13.26 7.21 -7.03
CA LYS A 190 11.86 7.20 -6.64
C LYS A 190 11.74 7.44 -5.14
N THR A 191 10.61 8.00 -4.74
CA THR A 191 10.17 7.99 -3.36
C THR A 191 9.58 6.61 -3.06
N LEU A 192 10.10 5.95 -2.04
CA LEU A 192 9.71 4.60 -1.69
C LEU A 192 9.01 4.59 -0.34
N ILE A 193 8.00 3.74 -0.20
CA ILE A 193 7.16 3.63 0.98
C ILE A 193 7.12 2.17 1.45
N LEU A 194 7.13 1.96 2.76
CA LEU A 194 6.85 0.69 3.44
C LEU A 194 5.72 0.89 4.45
N TRP A 195 5.02 -0.18 4.80
CA TRP A 195 4.27 -0.26 6.06
C TRP A 195 5.24 -0.19 7.25
N ASP A 196 4.72 -0.03 8.47
CA ASP A 196 5.51 0.23 9.68
C ASP A 196 6.09 -1.03 10.34
N ASP A 197 5.57 -2.23 10.04
CA ASP A 197 6.02 -3.52 10.60
C ASP A 197 7.54 -3.69 10.63
N PRO A 198 8.31 -3.36 9.57
CA PRO A 198 9.76 -3.51 9.60
C PRO A 198 10.45 -2.71 10.72
N LEU A 199 9.80 -1.68 11.26
CA LEU A 199 10.30 -0.84 12.35
C LEU A 199 9.56 -1.04 13.68
N THR A 200 8.34 -1.57 13.67
CA THR A 200 7.45 -1.58 14.85
C THR A 200 7.22 -2.96 15.45
N ASP A 201 7.40 -4.03 14.67
CA ASP A 201 7.24 -5.39 15.17
C ASP A 201 8.39 -5.77 16.12
N GLU A 202 8.07 -6.27 17.32
CA GLU A 202 9.07 -6.59 18.35
C GLU A 202 10.13 -7.61 17.91
N GLU A 203 9.80 -8.49 16.96
CA GLU A 203 10.72 -9.52 16.44
C GLU A 203 11.69 -8.98 15.37
N LYS A 204 11.45 -7.75 14.88
CA LYS A 204 12.26 -7.10 13.85
C LYS A 204 13.33 -6.24 14.49
N ASP A 205 14.58 -6.56 14.16
CA ASP A 205 15.76 -5.79 14.50
C ASP A 205 16.54 -5.55 13.20
N ILE A 206 16.03 -4.62 12.40
CA ILE A 206 16.62 -4.25 11.11
C ILE A 206 16.91 -2.75 11.08
N ASN A 207 17.94 -2.37 10.33
CA ASN A 207 18.28 -0.97 10.12
C ASN A 207 17.93 -0.55 8.68
N ILE A 208 16.83 0.20 8.52
CA ILE A 208 16.45 0.79 7.24
C ILE A 208 16.84 2.27 7.19
N SER A 209 17.11 2.76 5.98
CA SER A 209 17.49 4.16 5.78
C SER A 209 16.31 5.12 5.95
N ASP A 210 16.56 6.26 6.59
CA ASP A 210 15.59 7.33 6.90
C ASP A 210 14.83 7.93 5.70
N ASP A 211 15.31 7.73 4.48
CA ASP A 211 14.65 8.20 3.25
C ASP A 211 13.47 7.34 2.79
N TRP A 212 13.29 6.14 3.36
CA TRP A 212 12.01 5.42 3.29
C TRP A 212 10.94 6.25 4.01
N ILE A 213 9.83 6.50 3.32
CA ILE A 213 8.61 6.97 3.97
C ILE A 213 7.95 5.75 4.61
N ILE A 214 7.47 5.91 5.83
CA ILE A 214 6.79 4.85 6.56
C ILE A 214 5.31 5.19 6.64
N GLN A 215 4.46 4.27 6.20
CA GLN A 215 3.02 4.38 6.34
C GLN A 215 2.59 3.63 7.60
N THR A 216 2.14 4.35 8.63
CA THR A 216 1.84 3.76 9.94
C THR A 216 0.41 3.25 10.00
N TRP A 217 0.22 1.97 10.29
CA TRP A 217 -1.10 1.37 10.48
C TRP A 217 -1.31 0.80 11.87
N HIS A 218 -0.22 0.47 12.58
CA HIS A 218 -0.26 0.17 13.99
C HIS A 218 -0.64 1.43 14.79
N ASN A 219 -1.59 1.29 15.72
CA ASN A 219 -2.08 2.45 16.47
C ASN A 219 -1.03 2.93 17.48
N GLY A 220 -0.80 4.25 17.53
CA GLY A 220 0.10 4.87 18.51
C GLY A 220 1.60 4.81 18.21
N VAL A 221 2.04 4.21 17.10
CA VAL A 221 3.49 4.07 16.77
C VAL A 221 4.05 5.27 16.02
N THR A 222 3.20 6.18 15.55
CA THR A 222 3.58 7.29 14.67
C THR A 222 4.74 8.12 15.24
N GLN A 223 4.74 8.41 16.54
CA GLN A 223 5.83 9.19 17.16
C GLN A 223 7.15 8.41 17.21
N ASP A 224 7.11 7.11 17.49
CA ASP A 224 8.32 6.28 17.57
C ASP A 224 9.01 6.16 16.20
N VAL A 225 8.23 6.13 15.11
CA VAL A 225 8.76 6.13 13.75
C VAL A 225 9.36 7.50 13.37
N LEU A 226 8.74 8.61 13.80
CA LEU A 226 9.31 9.95 13.63
C LEU A 226 10.62 10.12 14.40
N ASP A 227 10.69 9.60 15.62
CA ASP A 227 11.88 9.66 16.47
C ASP A 227 13.08 8.87 15.88
N GLN A 228 12.80 7.89 15.02
CA GLN A 228 13.80 7.18 14.21
C GLN A 228 14.25 7.97 12.96
N GLY A 229 13.66 9.15 12.69
CA GLY A 229 14.07 10.07 11.63
C GLY A 229 13.31 9.91 10.31
N HIS A 230 12.25 9.10 10.28
CA HIS A 230 11.47 8.84 9.08
C HIS A 230 10.37 9.87 8.85
N ARG A 231 10.01 10.06 7.57
CA ARG A 231 8.77 10.76 7.20
C ARG A 231 7.61 9.79 7.23
N VAL A 232 6.46 10.26 7.71
CA VAL A 232 5.31 9.38 8.00
C VAL A 232 4.05 9.77 7.22
N ILE A 233 3.35 8.76 6.70
CA ILE A 233 1.95 8.84 6.28
C ILE A 233 1.12 8.10 7.33
N VAL A 234 0.17 8.76 7.96
CA VAL A 234 -0.62 8.17 9.04
C VAL A 234 -1.83 7.44 8.49
N SER A 235 -2.01 6.18 8.85
CA SER A 235 -3.17 5.35 8.50
C SER A 235 -3.58 4.40 9.62
N GLU A 236 -3.42 4.83 10.88
CA GLU A 236 -3.71 4.03 12.08
C GLU A 236 -5.07 3.32 11.99
N SER A 237 -5.05 2.00 12.13
CA SER A 237 -6.14 1.10 11.75
C SER A 237 -7.45 1.32 12.50
N GLU A 238 -7.40 1.81 13.74
CA GLU A 238 -8.63 2.12 14.48
C GLU A 238 -9.33 3.38 13.96
N ALA A 239 -8.57 4.32 13.39
CA ALA A 239 -9.06 5.63 12.97
C ALA A 239 -9.28 5.76 11.46
N PHE A 240 -8.43 5.14 10.64
CA PHE A 240 -8.38 5.40 9.19
C PHE A 240 -8.76 4.20 8.30
N TYR A 241 -8.95 3.00 8.85
CA TYR A 241 -9.41 1.86 8.04
C TYR A 241 -10.91 1.90 7.84
N ILE A 242 -11.36 1.87 6.59
CA ILE A 242 -12.77 1.73 6.26
C ILE A 242 -13.32 0.44 6.90
N GLY A 243 -14.41 0.56 7.65
CA GLY A 243 -14.98 -0.52 8.47
C GLY A 243 -14.71 -0.36 9.97
N ASN A 244 -13.55 0.18 10.35
CA ASN A 244 -13.23 0.57 11.73
C ASN A 244 -13.45 2.07 11.96
N ALA A 245 -13.12 2.87 10.95
CA ALA A 245 -13.18 4.31 10.95
C ALA A 245 -14.62 4.80 11.05
N ASP A 246 -14.80 5.88 11.81
CA ASP A 246 -16.02 6.65 11.85
C ASP A 246 -15.69 8.14 11.94
N ALA A 247 -16.72 8.98 11.87
CA ALA A 247 -16.54 10.42 11.87
C ALA A 247 -15.93 10.94 13.17
N ASP A 248 -16.26 10.33 14.31
CA ASP A 248 -15.81 10.78 15.62
C ASP A 248 -14.31 10.48 15.76
N LYS A 249 -13.89 9.22 15.53
CA LYS A 249 -12.49 8.79 15.60
C LYS A 249 -11.57 9.62 14.72
N ILE A 250 -11.97 9.86 13.46
CA ILE A 250 -11.19 10.68 12.52
C ILE A 250 -11.12 12.13 12.99
N SER A 251 -12.24 12.70 13.45
CA SER A 251 -12.29 14.11 13.84
C SER A 251 -11.54 14.41 15.13
N SER A 252 -11.44 13.43 16.04
CA SER A 252 -10.69 13.53 17.29
C SER A 252 -9.24 13.04 17.18
N PHE A 253 -8.82 12.53 16.01
CA PHE A 253 -7.46 12.03 15.85
C PHE A 253 -6.44 13.18 15.95
N GLU A 254 -5.55 13.08 16.92
CA GLU A 254 -4.49 14.07 17.15
C GLU A 254 -3.22 13.64 16.43
N PHE A 255 -2.91 14.31 15.32
CA PHE A 255 -1.64 14.10 14.63
C PHE A 255 -0.47 14.65 15.45
N PRO A 256 0.68 13.96 15.48
CA PRO A 256 1.92 14.57 15.97
C PRO A 256 2.19 15.90 15.28
N ASN A 257 2.58 16.91 16.07
CA ASN A 257 2.93 18.23 15.55
C ASN A 257 4.38 18.24 15.04
N ASP A 258 4.59 17.51 13.95
CA ASP A 258 5.90 17.31 13.33
C ASP A 258 5.86 17.66 11.82
N PRO A 259 6.88 18.34 11.27
CA PRO A 259 6.95 18.62 9.83
C PRO A 259 7.01 17.37 8.95
N ASP A 260 7.55 16.26 9.45
CA ASP A 260 7.74 14.99 8.74
C ASP A 260 6.49 14.10 8.75
N VAL A 261 5.41 14.53 9.42
CA VAL A 261 4.05 14.04 9.15
C VAL A 261 3.57 14.64 7.82
N LEU A 262 3.62 13.81 6.78
CA LEU A 262 3.24 14.16 5.41
C LEU A 262 1.73 14.28 5.25
N GLY A 263 0.97 13.56 6.06
CA GLY A 263 -0.49 13.58 6.07
C GLY A 263 -1.06 12.24 6.46
N PHE A 264 -2.17 11.87 5.84
CA PHE A 264 -2.90 10.65 6.19
C PHE A 264 -3.41 9.92 4.97
N GLU A 265 -3.81 8.68 5.19
CA GLU A 265 -4.46 7.85 4.21
C GLU A 265 -5.64 7.10 4.83
N LEU A 266 -6.83 7.20 4.20
CA LEU A 266 -7.90 6.25 4.48
C LEU A 266 -7.60 4.95 3.76
N VAL A 267 -7.73 3.82 4.45
CA VAL A 267 -7.36 2.51 3.89
C VAL A 267 -8.58 1.62 3.79
N TRP A 268 -8.83 1.07 2.60
CA TRP A 268 -9.90 0.09 2.40
C TRP A 268 -9.32 -1.25 1.97
N PHE A 269 -9.02 -2.11 2.95
CA PHE A 269 -8.84 -3.53 2.74
C PHE A 269 -10.19 -4.17 2.45
N THR A 270 -10.34 -4.73 1.26
CA THR A 270 -11.64 -5.17 0.78
C THR A 270 -11.92 -6.61 1.17
N SER A 271 -13.20 -6.95 1.27
CA SER A 271 -13.66 -8.29 1.61
C SER A 271 -14.60 -8.85 0.54
N GLU A 272 -14.89 -10.15 0.58
CA GLU A 272 -15.78 -10.81 -0.39
C GLU A 272 -17.16 -10.14 -0.46
N GLY A 273 -17.66 -9.61 0.66
CA GLY A 273 -18.96 -8.97 0.79
C GLY A 273 -19.05 -7.56 0.20
N ASP A 274 -17.92 -6.93 -0.14
CA ASP A 274 -17.92 -5.57 -0.68
C ASP A 274 -18.43 -5.56 -2.13
N ASP A 275 -19.31 -4.60 -2.44
CA ASP A 275 -19.75 -4.32 -3.81
C ASP A 275 -18.87 -3.23 -4.42
N PRO A 276 -18.11 -3.53 -5.50
CA PRO A 276 -17.26 -2.55 -6.17
C PRO A 276 -17.98 -1.27 -6.61
N TYR A 277 -19.29 -1.29 -6.82
CA TYR A 277 -20.07 -0.13 -7.25
C TYR A 277 -20.74 0.63 -6.11
N ASP A 278 -20.65 0.13 -4.87
CA ASP A 278 -21.40 0.65 -3.73
C ASP A 278 -20.56 1.41 -2.70
N PHE A 279 -19.50 2.08 -3.15
CA PHE A 279 -18.69 3.00 -2.33
C PHE A 279 -19.47 4.26 -1.88
N LYS A 280 -20.77 4.37 -2.20
CA LYS A 280 -21.66 5.45 -1.73
C LYS A 280 -22.33 5.13 -0.40
N GLN A 281 -22.15 3.92 0.13
CA GLN A 281 -22.66 3.55 1.44
C GLN A 281 -22.09 4.44 2.54
N SER A 282 -22.87 4.66 3.60
CA SER A 282 -22.50 5.56 4.68
C SER A 282 -21.21 5.14 5.37
N TRP A 283 -20.95 3.85 5.52
CA TRP A 283 -19.75 3.33 6.18
C TRP A 283 -18.45 3.59 5.38
N VAL A 284 -18.54 3.86 4.08
CA VAL A 284 -17.41 4.33 3.25
C VAL A 284 -17.38 5.86 3.18
N MET A 285 -18.54 6.48 2.98
CA MET A 285 -18.65 7.91 2.74
C MET A 285 -18.46 8.77 3.99
N GLU A 286 -18.87 8.33 5.17
CA GLU A 286 -18.69 9.09 6.41
C GLU A 286 -17.21 9.26 6.77
N PRO A 287 -16.35 8.22 6.71
CA PRO A 287 -14.91 8.39 6.85
C PRO A 287 -14.30 9.39 5.84
N ILE A 288 -14.66 9.28 4.55
CA ILE A 288 -14.19 10.20 3.50
C ILE A 288 -14.58 11.66 3.84
N LYS A 289 -15.84 11.88 4.24
CA LYS A 289 -16.32 13.22 4.63
C LYS A 289 -15.60 13.74 5.87
N ALA A 290 -15.38 12.90 6.88
CA ALA A 290 -14.69 13.29 8.10
C ALA A 290 -13.23 13.67 7.79
N ALA A 291 -12.51 12.82 7.07
CA ALA A 291 -11.12 13.03 6.70
C ALA A 291 -10.93 14.26 5.79
N SER A 292 -11.93 14.61 4.96
CA SER A 292 -11.93 15.84 4.15
C SER A 292 -11.77 17.13 4.98
N LYS A 293 -12.12 17.07 6.27
CA LYS A 293 -12.07 18.20 7.21
C LYS A 293 -10.75 18.30 7.98
N ILE A 294 -9.90 17.27 7.95
CA ILE A 294 -8.59 17.30 8.61
C ILE A 294 -7.75 18.47 8.09
N ARG A 295 -7.12 19.20 9.01
CA ARG A 295 -6.20 20.32 8.76
C ARG A 295 -4.90 20.10 9.51
N LYS A 296 -3.79 20.59 8.95
CA LYS A 296 -2.50 20.64 9.63
C LYS A 296 -2.54 21.78 10.65
N HIS A 297 -2.34 21.48 11.93
CA HIS A 297 -2.21 22.52 12.95
C HIS A 297 -0.95 23.37 12.68
N ARG A 298 -1.10 24.68 12.74
CA ARG A 298 0.03 25.61 12.63
C ARG A 298 0.61 25.87 14.01
N SER A 299 1.82 25.39 14.26
CA SER A 299 2.67 25.90 15.33
C SER A 299 3.04 27.36 15.00
N GLY A 300 2.44 28.34 15.68
CA GLY A 300 2.88 29.75 15.57
C GLY A 300 1.83 30.86 15.64
N ALA A 301 0.57 30.59 15.95
CA ALA A 301 -0.33 31.65 16.42
C ALA A 301 -0.30 31.67 17.95
N GLN A 302 0.79 32.20 18.53
CA GLN A 302 0.66 32.82 19.84
C GLN A 302 -0.38 33.94 19.66
N GLU A 303 -1.53 33.77 20.29
CA GLU A 303 -2.48 34.86 20.50
C GLU A 303 -1.72 35.98 21.21
N CYS A 304 -1.32 37.02 20.48
CA CYS A 304 -1.03 38.30 21.07
C CYS A 304 -2.36 38.86 21.59
N THR A 305 -2.71 38.52 22.81
CA THR A 305 -3.65 39.27 23.66
C THR A 305 -2.89 40.09 24.68
#